data_AF-A0A2M8KJJ1-F1
#
_entry.id   AF-A0A2M8KJJ1-F1
#
_cell.length_a   1.000
_cell.length_b   1.000
_cell.length_c   1.000
_cell.angle_alpha   90.00
_cell.angle_beta   90.00
_cell.angle_gamma   90.00
#
_symmetry.space_group_name_H-M   'P 1'
#
loop_
_entity.id
_entity.type
_entity.pdbx_description
1 polymer ?
#
loop_
_entity_poly.entity_id
_entity_poly.type
_entity_poly.pdbx_seq_one_letter_code
_entity_poly.pdbx_strand_id
1 'polypeptide(L)' 'MSKSHFTTEQAKEIGDQLKISWDKFDVDQFRRGLNVELEHGLVDARTNISNDNPLITGKIALAHLNELPDYYDRLEKMEK' A
#
# COMPACT_ATOMS: atom_id res chain seq x y z
N MET A 1 16.42 1.32 12.26
CA MET A 1 15.95 1.46 10.87
C MET A 1 14.64 2.23 10.93
N SER A 2 14.59 3.49 10.48
CA SER A 2 13.30 4.16 10.31
C SER A 2 12.57 3.38 9.23
N LYS A 3 11.45 2.73 9.57
CA LYS A 3 10.53 2.21 8.55
C LYS A 3 10.22 3.41 7.65
N SER A 4 10.62 3.38 6.37
CA SER A 4 10.21 4.41 5.42
C SER A 4 8.70 4.38 5.37
N HIS A 5 8.08 5.47 5.82
CA HIS A 5 6.64 5.60 5.77
C HIS A 5 6.27 6.53 4.62
N PHE A 6 5.38 6.06 3.75
CA PHE A 6 4.76 6.91 2.75
C PHE A 6 3.92 7.98 3.44
N THR A 7 4.09 9.24 3.04
CA THR A 7 3.20 10.32 3.46
C THR A 7 1.87 10.25 2.72
N THR A 8 0.87 10.97 3.21
CA THR A 8 -0.44 11.06 2.54
C THR A 8 -0.29 11.68 1.15
N GLU A 9 0.60 12.66 0.98
CA GLU A 9 0.88 13.31 -0.30
C GLU A 9 1.49 12.32 -1.29
N GLN A 10 2.50 11.55 -0.86
CA GLN A 10 3.10 10.51 -1.70
C GLN A 10 2.08 9.44 -2.10
N ALA A 11 1.25 9.00 -1.16
CA ALA A 11 0.18 8.03 -1.44
C ALA A 11 -0.81 8.58 -2.47
N LYS A 12 -1.17 9.86 -2.35
CA LYS A 12 -2.04 10.53 -3.32
C LYS A 12 -1.38 10.63 -4.70
N GLU A 13 -0.11 11.03 -4.79
CA GLU A 13 0.63 11.10 -6.06
C GLU A 13 0.74 9.73 -6.76
N ILE A 14 0.97 8.67 -5.99
CA ILE A 14 0.99 7.29 -6.50
C ILE A 14 -0.42 6.89 -6.96
N GLY A 15 -1.45 7.16 -6.15
CA GLY A 15 -2.83 6.87 -6.50
C GLY A 15 -3.30 7.61 -7.75
N ASP A 16 -2.90 8.86 -7.92
CA ASP A 16 -3.19 9.68 -9.11
C ASP A 16 -2.52 9.06 -10.36
N GLN A 17 -1.27 8.57 -10.26
CA GLN A 17 -0.59 7.84 -11.35
C GLN A 17 -1.25 6.50 -11.68
N LEU A 18 -1.79 5.81 -10.68
CA LEU A 18 -2.54 4.57 -10.84
C LEU A 18 -4.01 4.78 -11.23
N LYS A 19 -4.46 6.05 -11.33
CA LYS A 19 -5.84 6.43 -11.65
C LYS A 19 -6.86 5.83 -10.68
N ILE A 20 -6.52 5.79 -9.39
CA ILE A 20 -7.41 5.31 -8.34
C ILE A 20 -8.61 6.25 -8.21
N SER A 21 -9.80 5.67 -8.12
CA SER A 21 -11.00 6.37 -7.70
C SER A 21 -11.15 6.23 -6.19
N TRP A 22 -11.34 7.35 -5.50
CA TRP A 22 -11.45 7.42 -4.04
C TRP A 22 -12.91 7.25 -3.56
N ASP A 23 -13.70 6.45 -4.27
CA ASP A 23 -15.14 6.23 -4.02
C ASP A 23 -15.42 5.07 -3.07
N LYS A 24 -14.59 4.02 -3.12
CA LYS A 24 -14.74 2.80 -2.30
C LYS A 24 -13.86 2.79 -1.06
N PHE A 25 -12.71 3.42 -1.14
CA PHE A 25 -11.73 3.55 -0.08
C PHE A 25 -11.03 4.91 -0.20
N ASP A 26 -10.38 5.35 0.87
CA ASP A 26 -9.71 6.65 0.94
C ASP A 26 -8.19 6.55 0.80
N VAL A 27 -7.55 7.72 0.75
CA VAL A 27 -6.09 7.83 0.63
C VAL A 27 -5.39 7.25 1.85
N ASP A 28 -6.01 7.27 3.03
CA ASP A 28 -5.41 6.74 4.26
C ASP A 28 -5.31 5.21 4.19
N GLN A 29 -6.37 4.54 3.78
CA GLN A 29 -6.41 3.09 3.54
C GLN A 29 -5.32 2.68 2.54
N PHE A 30 -5.18 3.41 1.43
CA PHE A 30 -4.15 3.15 0.43
C PHE A 30 -2.74 3.42 0.96
N ARG A 31 -2.53 4.50 1.71
CA ARG A 31 -1.24 4.83 2.35
C ARG A 31 -0.83 3.77 3.35
N ARG A 32 -1.76 3.28 4.18
CA ARG A 32 -1.48 2.16 5.11
C ARG A 32 -1.07 0.92 4.33
N GLY A 33 -1.77 0.62 3.24
CA GLY A 33 -1.37 -0.44 2.32
C GLY A 33 0.03 -0.29 1.77
N LEU A 34 0.38 0.87 1.22
CA LEU A 34 1.73 1.14 0.71
C LEU A 34 2.83 0.84 1.74
N ASN A 35 2.58 1.07 3.03
CA ASN A 35 3.52 0.79 4.10
C ASN A 35 3.60 -0.70 4.44
N VAL A 36 2.47 -1.42 4.41
CA VAL A 36 2.41 -2.87 4.62
C VAL A 36 3.13 -3.60 3.49
N GLU A 37 2.83 -3.25 2.24
CA GLU A 37 3.34 -3.94 1.05
C GLU A 37 4.84 -3.73 0.80
N LEU A 38 5.55 -2.94 1.64
CA LEU A 38 7.02 -2.93 1.66
C LEU A 38 7.60 -4.31 2.04
N GLU A 39 6.81 -5.22 2.63
CA GLU A 39 7.17 -6.63 2.80
C GLU A 39 7.47 -7.35 1.49
N HIS A 40 6.88 -6.91 0.38
CA HIS A 40 7.17 -7.38 -0.96
C HIS A 40 8.31 -6.62 -1.65
N GLY A 41 9.04 -5.81 -0.89
CA GLY A 41 10.18 -5.01 -1.31
C GLY A 41 11.47 -5.39 -0.59
N LEU A 42 12.25 -4.39 -0.17
CA LEU A 42 13.57 -4.61 0.44
C LEU A 42 13.49 -5.16 1.87
N VAL A 43 12.30 -5.22 2.47
CA VAL A 43 12.09 -5.79 3.81
C VAL A 43 12.31 -7.30 3.82
N ASP A 44 11.85 -8.04 2.81
CA ASP A 44 12.09 -9.48 2.65
C ASP A 44 12.60 -9.81 1.24
N ALA A 45 13.90 -10.10 1.15
CA ALA A 45 14.55 -10.46 -0.11
C ALA A 45 13.99 -11.73 -0.77
N ARG A 46 13.36 -12.63 -0.01
CA ARG A 46 12.79 -13.88 -0.55
C ARG A 46 11.51 -13.63 -1.35
N THR A 47 10.74 -12.63 -0.95
CA THR A 47 9.45 -12.24 -1.58
C THR A 47 9.54 -10.89 -2.29
N ASN A 48 10.75 -10.34 -2.45
CA ASN A 48 10.97 -9.06 -3.10
C ASN A 48 10.60 -9.11 -4.59
N ILE A 49 9.52 -8.43 -4.93
CA ILE A 49 9.06 -8.24 -6.31
C ILE A 49 8.89 -6.76 -6.68
N SER A 50 8.91 -5.85 -5.71
CA SER A 50 8.75 -4.41 -5.94
C SER A 50 10.09 -3.67 -5.95
N ASN A 51 11.11 -4.18 -5.28
CA ASN A 51 12.36 -3.47 -4.99
C ASN A 51 12.11 -2.07 -4.40
N ASP A 52 11.11 -1.97 -3.53
CA ASP A 52 10.55 -0.72 -2.96
C ASP A 52 10.10 0.31 -4.01
N ASN A 53 9.88 -0.11 -5.27
CA ASN A 53 9.38 0.79 -6.29
C ASN A 53 7.95 1.25 -5.94
N PRO A 54 7.71 2.56 -5.74
CA PRO A 54 6.42 3.05 -5.24
C PRO A 54 5.21 2.66 -6.09
N LEU A 55 5.37 2.60 -7.42
CA LEU A 55 4.28 2.22 -8.33
C LEU A 55 4.00 0.72 -8.31
N ILE A 56 5.03 -0.12 -8.14
CA ILE A 56 4.83 -1.57 -8.02
C ILE A 56 4.18 -1.88 -6.67
N THR A 57 4.70 -1.31 -5.58
CA THR A 57 4.10 -1.42 -4.24
C THR A 57 2.65 -0.94 -4.22
N GLY A 58 2.35 0.20 -4.85
CA GLY A 58 0.99 0.71 -4.97
C GLY A 58 0.05 -0.20 -5.77
N LYS A 59 0.54 -0.91 -6.80
CA LYS A 59 -0.29 -1.89 -7.53
C LYS A 59 -0.66 -3.09 -6.67
N ILE A 60 0.25 -3.55 -5.82
CA ILE A 60 -0.03 -4.65 -4.89
C ILE A 60 -1.12 -4.19 -3.89
N ALA A 61 -0.94 -3.01 -3.30
CA ALA A 61 -1.92 -2.49 -2.36
C ALA A 61 -3.30 -2.26 -2.99
N LEU A 62 -3.31 -1.74 -4.23
CA LEU A 62 -4.54 -1.55 -4.99
C LEU A 62 -5.23 -2.89 -5.32
N ALA A 63 -4.49 -3.96 -5.57
CA ALA A 63 -5.08 -5.28 -5.83
C ALA A 63 -5.91 -5.75 -4.63
N HIS A 64 -5.38 -5.64 -3.42
CA HIS A 64 -6.11 -5.98 -2.19
C HIS A 64 -7.34 -5.09 -1.97
N LEU A 65 -7.22 -3.78 -2.19
CA LEU A 65 -8.34 -2.84 -2.04
C LEU A 65 -9.45 -3.02 -3.09
N ASN A 66 -9.12 -3.53 -4.27
CA ASN A 66 -10.11 -3.91 -5.27
C ASN A 66 -10.92 -5.13 -4.85
N GLU A 67 -10.33 -6.06 -4.10
CA GLU A 67 -11.03 -7.23 -3.54
C GLU A 67 -11.86 -6.85 -2.32
N LEU A 68 -11.28 -6.08 -1.40
CA LEU A 68 -11.88 -5.66 -0.15
C LEU A 68 -11.51 -4.19 0.15
N PRO A 69 -12.46 -3.23 0.02
CA PRO A 69 -12.15 -1.81 0.22
C PRO A 69 -11.65 -1.44 1.62
N ASP A 70 -11.93 -2.27 2.62
CA ASP A 70 -11.48 -2.12 4.02
C ASP A 70 -10.36 -3.12 4.39
N TYR A 71 -9.63 -3.66 3.40
CA TYR A 71 -8.63 -4.71 3.61
C TYR A 71 -7.63 -4.40 4.72
N TYR A 72 -7.04 -3.20 4.71
CA TYR A 72 -6.02 -2.84 5.70
C TYR A 72 -6.60 -2.52 7.08
N ASP A 73 -7.87 -2.11 7.19
CA ASP A 73 -8.56 -2.05 8.49
C ASP A 73 -8.77 -3.44 9.08
N ARG A 74 -9.05 -4.45 8.25
CA ARG A 74 -9.19 -5.84 8.69
C ARG A 74 -7.85 -6.41 9.11
N LEU A 75 -6.82 -6.21 8.29
CA LEU A 75 -5.46 -6.68 8.58
C LEU A 75 -4.97 -6.13 9.92
N GLU A 76 -5.12 -4.83 10.15
CA GLU A 76 -4.73 -4.19 11.41
C GLU A 76 -5.44 -4.79 12.64
N LYS A 77 -6.67 -5.30 12.49
CA LYS A 77 -7.39 -5.99 13.58
C LYS A 77 -6.91 -7.42 13.79
N MET A 78 -6.36 -8.07 12.77
CA MET A 78 -5.88 -9.46 12.84
C MET A 78 -4.44 -9.55 13.38
N GLU A 79 -3.64 -8.51 13.17
CA GLU A 79 -2.24 -8.44 13.64
C GLU A 79 -2.08 -7.87 15.06
N LYS A 80 -3.17 -7.39 15.66
CA LYS A 80 -3.24 -6.96 17.08
C LYS A 80 -3.51 -8.14 18.00
#